data_AF-A0A8H5PUN2-F1
#
_entry.id   AF-A0A8H5PUN2-F1
#
_cell.length_a   1.000
_cell.length_b   1.000
_cell.length_c   1.000
_cell.angle_alpha   90.00
_cell.angle_beta   90.00
_cell.angle_gamma   90.00
#
_symmetry.space_group_name_H-M   'P 1'
#
loop_
_entity.id
_entity.type
_entity.pdbx_description
1 polymer ?
#
loop_
_entity_poly.entity_id
_entity_poly.type
_entity_poly.pdbx_seq_one_letter_code
_entity_poly.pdbx_strand_id
1 'polypeptide(L)'
;MDAIKKLSGWRKTALYLTILASVLTIFLFTALIVSLHVVNGGGASIFGETAILNGSCDKISRANLWIHLAINIIGTGVLGSSNFFMQVLVAPTRQDVDRSHASKRWVEVGVHSLHNFRFISKRRIFLWALFSLTSIPLHLVFNGSVLESKATNGFLAIMVSEDFLDGARFTLPSVTTTSNYTYLVDRESTPNRTIRSIKGSLNEESWERLEFQDCMRRYNDLEVLMLNHRHVVMVMSNQNNTPSSQWTRANVIKVNNGWYDFDTPNSLWFAGRYHRLRDSRGLITNSTDNNTVPGYYMQLDPGTGVVHMNETKYKPAFQVMKVDYCLSEKFDAPCRLSIANLLLLIVCIMCITKCLLCAYTLKVRSWSTEDPLMTVGDAISSFIAKPDTYTKGMCTLDAEDLHMKLDPDRALGTSRAWKKKQTVAGNAVNPGVWILSYMLIGSLLVLSGLLLAPALQTQSL
;
A
#
# COMPACT_ATOMS: atom_id res chain seq x y z
N MET A 1 -7.94 9.28 42.18
CA MET A 1 -8.07 10.59 41.48
C MET A 1 -7.28 11.71 42.14
N ASP A 2 -6.87 11.62 43.41
CA ASP A 2 -6.12 12.69 44.09
C ASP A 2 -4.65 12.84 43.69
N ALA A 3 -4.01 11.78 43.17
CA ALA A 3 -2.66 11.87 42.61
C ALA A 3 -2.60 12.73 41.33
N ILE A 4 -3.68 12.78 40.53
CA ILE A 4 -3.75 13.53 39.27
C ILE A 4 -3.79 15.04 39.52
N LYS A 5 -4.35 15.48 40.66
CA LYS A 5 -4.41 16.90 41.04
C LYS A 5 -3.05 17.50 41.38
N LYS A 6 -2.02 16.70 41.68
CA LYS A 6 -0.64 17.16 41.99
C LYS A 6 0.29 17.27 40.79
N LEU A 7 -0.11 16.85 39.58
CA LEU A 7 0.72 17.03 38.39
C LEU A 7 0.53 18.46 37.84
N SER A 8 1.63 19.18 37.61
CA SER A 8 1.65 20.50 36.96
C SER A 8 2.61 20.50 35.76
N GLY A 9 2.40 21.43 34.82
CA GLY A 9 3.24 21.62 33.64
C GLY A 9 3.34 20.37 32.75
N TRP A 10 4.56 20.07 32.30
CA TRP A 10 4.86 18.98 31.36
C TRP A 10 4.37 17.61 31.82
N ARG A 11 4.27 17.36 33.13
CA ARG A 11 3.83 16.07 33.70
C ARG A 11 2.38 15.74 33.31
N LYS A 12 1.50 16.75 33.28
CA LYS A 12 0.10 16.60 32.85
C LYS A 12 0.03 16.18 31.39
N THR A 13 0.75 16.89 30.52
CA THR A 13 0.84 16.57 29.09
C THR A 13 1.39 15.16 28.87
N ALA A 14 2.47 14.81 29.57
CA ALA A 14 3.06 13.47 29.54
C ALA A 14 2.05 12.38 29.95
N LEU A 15 1.26 12.62 31.01
CA LEU A 15 0.23 11.69 31.45
C LEU A 15 -0.85 11.49 30.36
N TYR A 16 -1.40 12.57 29.81
CA TYR A 16 -2.40 12.48 28.74
C TYR A 16 -1.88 11.73 27.51
N LEU A 17 -0.66 12.05 27.06
CA LEU A 17 -0.02 11.38 25.93
C LEU A 17 0.25 9.90 26.22
N THR A 18 0.60 9.55 27.46
CA THR A 18 0.79 8.15 27.88
C THR A 18 -0.54 7.38 27.87
N ILE A 19 -1.62 8.00 28.34
CA ILE A 19 -2.96 7.41 28.33
C ILE A 19 -3.41 7.19 26.89
N LEU A 20 -3.30 8.20 26.03
CA LEU A 20 -3.69 8.11 24.63
C LEU A 20 -2.90 7.02 23.89
N ALA A 21 -1.59 6.96 24.08
CA ALA A 21 -0.75 5.92 23.51
C ALA A 21 -1.16 4.52 24.00
N SER A 22 -1.53 4.39 25.28
CA SER A 22 -1.98 3.11 25.86
C SER A 22 -3.33 2.67 25.29
N VAL A 23 -4.29 3.59 25.16
CA VAL A 23 -5.59 3.32 24.52
C VAL A 23 -5.40 2.86 23.08
N LEU A 24 -4.58 3.57 22.31
CA LEU A 24 -4.26 3.19 20.93
C LEU A 24 -3.61 1.80 20.88
N THR A 25 -2.66 1.52 21.77
CA THR A 25 -1.97 0.23 21.81
C THR A 25 -2.93 -0.91 22.13
N ILE A 26 -3.84 -0.71 23.08
CA ILE A 26 -4.88 -1.69 23.41
C ILE A 26 -5.81 -1.91 22.20
N PHE A 27 -6.21 -0.84 21.52
CA PHE A 27 -7.04 -0.93 20.31
C PHE A 27 -6.34 -1.73 19.19
N LEU A 28 -5.08 -1.43 18.89
CA LEU A 28 -4.34 -2.15 17.84
C LEU A 28 -4.07 -3.61 18.22
N PHE A 29 -3.75 -3.87 19.49
CA PHE A 29 -3.53 -5.22 19.97
C PHE A 29 -4.82 -6.05 19.97
N THR A 30 -5.95 -5.47 20.38
CA THR A 30 -7.26 -6.15 20.29
C THR A 30 -7.65 -6.41 18.84
N ALA A 31 -7.42 -5.47 17.93
CA ALA A 31 -7.62 -5.68 16.49
C ALA A 31 -6.76 -6.86 15.97
N LEU A 32 -5.49 -6.96 16.38
CA LEU A 32 -4.62 -8.07 16.04
C LEU A 32 -5.14 -9.41 16.58
N ILE A 33 -5.57 -9.46 17.85
CA ILE A 33 -6.15 -10.68 18.45
C ILE A 33 -7.43 -11.10 17.72
N VAL A 34 -8.32 -10.16 17.42
CA VAL A 34 -9.54 -10.44 16.63
C VAL A 34 -9.14 -10.97 15.24
N SER A 35 -8.13 -10.37 14.62
CA SER A 35 -7.62 -10.79 13.30
C SER A 35 -7.08 -12.22 13.30
N LEU A 36 -6.44 -12.65 14.41
CA LEU A 36 -5.86 -13.99 14.55
C LEU A 36 -6.87 -15.07 14.98
N HIS A 37 -7.95 -14.69 15.67
CA HIS A 37 -8.86 -15.66 16.30
C HIS A 37 -10.28 -15.71 15.75
N VAL A 38 -10.81 -14.60 15.21
CA VAL A 38 -12.25 -14.46 14.94
C VAL A 38 -12.57 -14.55 13.45
N VAL A 39 -11.62 -14.19 12.58
CA VAL A 39 -11.87 -14.09 11.14
C VAL A 39 -11.31 -15.34 10.45
N ASN A 40 -12.17 -16.34 10.33
CA ASN A 40 -12.03 -17.65 9.66
C ASN A 40 -11.37 -18.77 10.51
N GLY A 41 -12.20 -19.75 10.89
CA GLY A 41 -11.77 -20.97 11.56
C GLY A 41 -10.64 -21.69 10.81
N GLY A 42 -9.53 -21.90 11.50
CA GLY A 42 -8.49 -22.87 11.13
C GLY A 42 -7.34 -22.40 10.23
N GLY A 43 -7.31 -21.15 9.75
CA GLY A 43 -6.31 -20.69 8.77
C GLY A 43 -5.59 -19.37 9.07
N ALA A 44 -5.90 -18.68 10.16
CA ALA A 44 -5.26 -17.41 10.48
C ALA A 44 -3.80 -17.63 10.94
N SER A 45 -2.85 -17.13 10.15
CA SER A 45 -1.43 -17.13 10.47
C SER A 45 -0.95 -15.71 10.74
N ILE A 46 0.06 -15.57 11.60
CA ILE A 46 0.79 -14.31 11.80
C ILE A 46 1.41 -13.83 10.47
N PHE A 47 1.79 -14.76 9.59
CA PHE A 47 2.30 -14.47 8.25
C PHE A 47 1.19 -14.32 7.20
N GLY A 48 -0.07 -14.47 7.59
CA GLY A 48 -1.23 -14.36 6.71
C GLY A 48 -1.84 -12.97 6.67
N GLU A 49 -2.87 -12.85 5.85
CA GLU A 49 -3.73 -11.69 5.73
C GLU A 49 -5.14 -12.01 6.21
N THR A 50 -5.78 -11.02 6.82
CA THR A 50 -7.16 -11.15 7.30
C THR A 50 -8.06 -10.15 6.58
N ALA A 51 -9.06 -10.66 5.84
CA ALA A 51 -10.03 -9.82 5.17
C ALA A 51 -11.00 -9.18 6.18
N ILE A 52 -11.02 -7.85 6.25
CA ILE A 52 -11.90 -7.08 7.13
C ILE A 52 -13.22 -6.72 6.43
N LEU A 53 -13.13 -6.37 5.15
CA LEU A 53 -14.26 -5.87 4.36
C LEU A 53 -14.19 -6.47 2.96
N ASN A 54 -15.32 -7.01 2.50
CA ASN A 54 -15.51 -7.49 1.14
C ASN A 54 -16.67 -6.73 0.50
N GLY A 55 -16.57 -6.42 -0.80
CA GLY A 55 -17.63 -5.75 -1.54
C GLY A 55 -17.18 -5.21 -2.88
N SER A 56 -17.94 -4.25 -3.43
CA SER A 56 -17.57 -3.57 -4.67
C SER A 56 -16.28 -2.77 -4.52
N CYS A 57 -15.48 -2.71 -5.59
CA CYS A 57 -14.19 -2.04 -5.59
C CYS A 57 -14.29 -0.55 -5.24
N ASP A 58 -15.36 0.15 -5.62
CA ASP A 58 -15.58 1.55 -5.23
C ASP A 58 -15.78 1.73 -3.72
N LYS A 59 -16.53 0.81 -3.10
CA LYS A 59 -16.76 0.85 -1.65
C LYS A 59 -15.46 0.55 -0.90
N ILE A 60 -14.71 -0.46 -1.34
CA ILE A 60 -13.43 -0.84 -0.76
C ILE A 60 -12.40 0.27 -0.91
N SER A 61 -12.27 0.85 -2.10
CA SER A 61 -11.29 1.92 -2.37
C SER A 61 -11.58 3.18 -1.54
N ARG A 62 -12.86 3.56 -1.38
CA ARG A 62 -13.24 4.65 -0.46
C ARG A 62 -12.90 4.34 1.00
N ALA A 63 -13.17 3.12 1.46
CA ALA A 63 -12.83 2.71 2.82
C ALA A 63 -11.30 2.71 3.04
N ASN A 64 -10.55 2.21 2.07
CA ASN A 64 -9.09 2.19 2.06
C ASN A 64 -8.52 3.61 2.23
N LEU A 65 -9.03 4.57 1.44
CA LEU A 65 -8.64 5.98 1.53
C LEU A 65 -8.82 6.55 2.94
N TRP A 66 -10.00 6.36 3.55
CA TRP A 66 -10.29 6.89 4.88
C TRP A 66 -9.46 6.23 5.98
N ILE A 67 -9.19 4.93 5.86
CA ILE A 67 -8.36 4.20 6.82
C ILE A 67 -6.91 4.68 6.74
N HIS A 68 -6.35 4.85 5.54
CA HIS A 68 -5.01 5.42 5.39
C HIS A 68 -4.90 6.86 5.90
N LEU A 69 -5.94 7.67 5.69
CA LEU A 69 -5.98 9.02 6.28
C LEU A 69 -5.95 8.96 7.81
N ALA A 70 -6.75 8.09 8.43
CA ALA A 70 -6.75 7.90 9.87
C ALA A 70 -5.40 7.39 10.40
N ILE A 71 -4.78 6.41 9.72
CA ILE A 71 -3.45 5.89 10.04
C ILE A 71 -2.42 7.02 10.02
N ASN A 72 -2.45 7.89 9.02
CA ASN A 72 -1.52 9.02 8.92
C ASN A 72 -1.72 10.03 10.06
N ILE A 73 -2.96 10.39 10.39
CA ILE A 73 -3.27 11.29 11.53
C ILE A 73 -2.76 10.67 12.83
N ILE A 74 -3.06 9.40 13.08
CA ILE A 74 -2.64 8.67 14.29
C ILE A 74 -1.11 8.59 14.35
N GLY A 75 -0.46 8.19 13.25
CA GLY A 75 0.98 8.10 13.16
C GLY A 75 1.64 9.43 13.50
N THR A 76 1.13 10.55 12.95
CA THR A 76 1.69 11.88 13.19
C THR A 76 1.52 12.28 14.66
N GLY A 77 0.38 11.95 15.27
CA GLY A 77 0.15 12.13 16.70
C GLY A 77 1.14 11.33 17.56
N VAL A 78 1.40 10.06 17.22
CA VAL A 78 2.40 9.22 17.92
C VAL A 78 3.82 9.75 17.75
N LEU A 79 4.15 10.28 16.57
CA LEU A 79 5.43 10.93 16.32
C LEU A 79 5.58 12.21 17.16
N GLY A 80 4.55 13.06 17.19
CA GLY A 80 4.50 14.26 18.02
C GLY A 80 4.64 13.95 19.52
N SER A 81 3.95 12.91 19.99
CA SER A 81 4.08 12.40 21.36
C SER A 81 5.51 11.95 21.66
N SER A 82 6.11 11.17 20.76
CA SER A 82 7.50 10.70 20.91
C SER A 82 8.48 11.88 20.95
N ASN A 83 8.27 12.88 20.11
CA ASN A 83 9.08 14.10 20.10
C ASN A 83 8.98 14.87 21.43
N PHE A 84 7.78 15.00 21.99
CA PHE A 84 7.59 15.62 23.31
C PHE A 84 8.37 14.87 24.42
N PHE A 85 8.28 13.54 24.48
CA PHE A 85 9.04 12.77 25.48
C PHE A 85 10.55 12.84 25.25
N MET A 86 11.00 12.88 24.00
CA MET A 86 12.40 13.13 23.68
C MET A 86 12.86 14.49 24.21
N GLN A 87 12.07 15.55 24.07
CA GLN A 87 12.40 16.86 24.64
C GLN A 87 12.51 16.80 26.17
N VAL A 88 11.62 16.07 26.85
CA VAL A 88 11.68 15.84 28.31
C VAL A 88 12.97 15.13 28.75
N LEU A 89 13.50 14.26 27.90
CA LEU A 89 14.75 13.53 28.17
C LEU A 89 15.99 14.40 27.92
N VAL A 90 15.95 15.29 26.94
CA VAL A 90 17.07 16.16 26.55
C VAL A 90 17.14 17.44 27.36
N ALA A 91 16.01 17.90 27.90
CA ALA A 91 15.95 19.08 28.75
C ALA A 91 16.85 18.91 30.00
N PRO A 92 17.81 19.84 30.21
CA PRO A 92 18.72 19.78 31.34
C PRO A 92 17.99 20.11 32.65
N THR A 93 18.47 19.63 33.78
CA THR A 93 18.03 20.11 35.10
C THR A 93 18.88 21.27 35.59
N ARG A 94 18.48 21.91 36.69
CA ARG A 94 19.25 23.01 37.28
C ARG A 94 20.66 22.57 37.67
N GLN A 95 20.83 21.37 38.22
CA GLN A 95 22.14 20.79 38.52
C GLN A 95 22.98 20.48 37.27
N ASP A 96 22.37 20.03 36.18
CA ASP A 96 23.08 19.79 34.92
C ASP A 96 23.68 21.11 34.38
N VAL A 97 22.92 22.20 34.51
CA VAL A 97 23.37 23.56 34.17
C VAL A 97 24.48 24.03 35.12
N ASP A 98 24.26 23.95 36.45
CA ASP A 98 25.25 24.37 37.46
C ASP A 98 26.60 23.64 37.26
N ARG A 99 26.58 22.33 36.99
CA ARG A 99 27.79 21.53 36.71
C ARG A 99 28.51 22.00 35.44
N SER A 100 27.76 22.37 34.41
CA SER A 100 28.32 22.83 33.14
C SER A 100 28.93 24.23 33.28
N HIS A 101 28.25 25.13 33.99
CA HIS A 101 28.73 26.48 34.28
C HIS A 101 29.98 26.46 35.18
N ALA A 102 30.05 25.55 36.16
CA ALA A 102 31.27 25.32 36.95
C ALA A 102 32.49 24.94 36.07
N SER A 103 32.25 24.35 34.90
CA SER A 103 33.28 23.99 33.92
C SER A 103 33.47 25.06 32.82
N LYS A 104 32.91 26.26 32.99
CA LYS A 104 32.88 27.36 31.99
C LYS A 104 32.29 26.93 30.63
N ARG A 105 31.25 26.10 30.64
CA ARG A 105 30.53 25.64 29.44
C ARG A 105 29.07 26.07 29.48
N TRP A 106 28.45 26.21 28.30
CA TRP A 106 27.03 26.54 28.17
C TRP A 106 26.19 25.30 27.85
N VAL A 107 24.89 25.38 28.12
CA VAL A 107 23.89 24.34 27.84
C VAL A 107 22.70 25.00 27.15
N GLU A 108 22.06 24.30 26.22
CA GLU A 108 20.90 24.84 25.50
C GLU A 108 19.61 24.46 26.23
N VAL A 109 18.72 25.43 26.43
CA VAL A 109 17.43 25.26 27.10
C VAL A 109 16.30 25.65 26.16
N GLY A 110 15.18 24.92 26.19
CA GLY A 110 14.02 25.23 25.36
C GLY A 110 14.07 24.70 23.93
N VAL A 111 15.11 23.95 23.57
CA VAL A 111 15.32 23.42 22.22
C VAL A 111 15.72 21.94 22.25
N HIS A 112 15.46 21.23 21.15
CA HIS A 112 15.79 19.81 21.00
C HIS A 112 17.28 19.62 20.65
N SER A 113 18.15 19.78 21.65
CA SER A 113 19.59 19.88 21.44
C SER A 113 20.35 18.56 21.62
N LEU A 114 20.99 18.08 20.55
CA LEU A 114 21.96 16.98 20.65
C LEU A 114 23.26 17.41 21.35
N HIS A 115 23.56 18.72 21.42
CA HIS A 115 24.71 19.22 22.17
C HIS A 115 24.61 18.86 23.66
N ASN A 116 23.39 18.88 24.20
CA ASN A 116 23.12 18.52 25.59
C ASN A 116 23.49 17.06 25.93
N PHE A 117 23.65 16.18 24.93
CA PHE A 117 24.05 14.77 25.16
C PHE A 117 25.40 14.65 25.87
N ARG A 118 26.26 15.66 25.73
CA ARG A 118 27.57 15.69 26.39
C ARG A 118 27.48 15.90 27.91
N PHE A 119 26.33 16.38 28.40
CA PHE A 119 26.16 16.82 29.79
C PHE A 119 25.09 16.04 30.55
N ILE A 120 24.15 15.40 29.85
CA ILE A 120 23.10 14.55 30.45
C ILE A 120 23.55 13.10 30.63
N SER A 121 22.82 12.35 31.46
CA SER A 121 23.15 10.94 31.74
C SER A 121 22.93 10.01 30.54
N LYS A 122 23.79 8.98 30.41
CA LYS A 122 23.70 7.96 29.34
C LYS A 122 22.33 7.27 29.26
N ARG A 123 21.65 7.11 30.41
CA ARG A 123 20.29 6.54 30.47
C ARG A 123 19.26 7.41 29.74
N ARG A 124 19.34 8.75 29.84
CA ARG A 124 18.44 9.65 29.09
C ARG A 124 18.69 9.56 27.59
N ILE A 125 19.96 9.50 27.18
CA ILE A 125 20.37 9.33 25.78
C ILE A 125 19.86 7.99 25.22
N PHE A 126 20.00 6.91 25.98
CA PHE A 126 19.50 5.59 25.58
C PHE A 126 17.98 5.59 25.36
N LEU A 127 17.21 6.15 26.30
CA LEU A 127 15.76 6.27 26.15
C LEU A 127 15.37 7.14 24.94
N TRP A 128 16.08 8.24 24.72
CA TRP A 128 15.88 9.11 23.58
C TRP A 128 16.14 8.38 22.24
N ALA A 129 17.22 7.60 22.19
CA ALA A 129 17.56 6.80 21.01
C ALA A 129 16.49 5.75 20.72
N LEU A 130 15.97 5.09 21.76
CA LEU A 130 14.92 4.07 21.61
C LEU A 130 13.58 4.68 21.16
N PHE A 131 13.21 5.87 21.65
CA PHE A 131 12.08 6.62 21.10
C PHE A 131 12.27 6.94 19.62
N SER A 132 13.50 7.30 19.21
CA SER A 132 13.81 7.71 17.84
C SER A 132 13.73 6.53 16.89
N LEU A 133 14.39 5.42 17.23
CA LEU A 133 14.42 4.19 16.44
C LEU A 133 13.03 3.57 16.28
N THR A 134 12.16 3.67 17.29
CA THR A 134 10.78 3.15 17.20
C THR A 134 9.82 4.10 16.48
N SER A 135 10.16 5.38 16.29
CA SER A 135 9.31 6.35 15.58
C SER A 135 9.50 6.32 14.07
N ILE A 136 10.75 6.19 13.61
CA ILE A 136 11.12 6.31 12.18
C ILE A 136 10.34 5.32 11.29
N PRO A 137 10.32 4.00 11.56
CA PRO A 137 9.64 3.05 10.70
C PRO A 137 8.12 2.97 10.92
N LEU A 138 7.59 3.52 12.02
CA LEU A 138 6.21 3.27 12.44
C LEU A 138 5.19 3.73 11.39
N HIS A 139 5.35 4.93 10.83
CA HIS A 139 4.45 5.44 9.78
C HIS A 139 4.42 4.55 8.55
N LEU A 140 5.58 4.09 8.10
CA LEU A 140 5.73 3.26 6.91
C LEU A 140 5.08 1.89 7.12
N VAL A 141 5.46 1.22 8.21
CA VAL A 141 4.96 -0.13 8.52
C VAL A 141 3.46 -0.09 8.82
N PHE A 142 2.96 0.97 9.48
CA PHE A 142 1.55 1.10 9.80
C PHE A 142 0.69 1.32 8.55
N ASN A 143 1.13 2.13 7.60
CA ASN A 143 0.47 2.23 6.30
C ASN A 143 0.46 0.89 5.56
N GLY A 144 1.58 0.17 5.54
CA GLY A 144 1.66 -1.14 4.88
C GLY A 144 0.78 -2.23 5.52
N SER A 145 0.30 -2.04 6.75
CA SER A 145 -0.51 -3.05 7.45
C SER A 145 -1.93 -3.21 6.89
N VAL A 146 -2.40 -2.27 6.07
CA VAL A 146 -3.71 -2.33 5.40
C VAL A 146 -3.48 -2.47 3.91
N LEU A 147 -4.09 -3.48 3.31
CA LEU A 147 -3.91 -3.86 1.92
C LEU A 147 -5.26 -3.93 1.20
N GLU A 148 -5.35 -3.29 0.05
CA GLU A 148 -6.46 -3.46 -0.88
C GLU A 148 -6.10 -4.54 -1.90
N SER A 149 -6.89 -5.61 -1.99
CA SER A 149 -6.75 -6.61 -3.05
C SER A 149 -7.94 -6.53 -4.00
N LYS A 150 -7.64 -6.48 -5.30
CA LYS A 150 -8.64 -6.54 -6.36
C LYS A 150 -8.62 -7.94 -6.97
N ALA A 151 -9.74 -8.65 -6.94
CA ALA A 151 -9.83 -9.92 -7.63
C ALA A 151 -9.96 -9.65 -9.13
N THR A 152 -8.92 -9.98 -9.91
CA THR A 152 -9.06 -10.04 -11.37
C THR A 152 -9.69 -11.37 -11.72
N ASN A 153 -10.91 -11.35 -12.24
CA ASN A 153 -11.54 -12.58 -12.68
C ASN A 153 -10.94 -13.01 -14.02
N GLY A 154 -10.44 -14.25 -14.06
CA GLY A 154 -10.22 -14.92 -15.32
C GLY A 154 -11.56 -15.03 -16.04
N PHE A 155 -11.65 -14.46 -17.24
CA PHE A 155 -12.84 -14.55 -18.05
C PHE A 155 -12.69 -15.63 -19.13
N LEU A 156 -13.84 -16.05 -19.63
CA LEU A 156 -13.95 -17.03 -20.71
C LEU A 156 -14.38 -16.27 -21.95
N ALA A 157 -13.70 -16.51 -23.06
CA ALA A 157 -14.15 -16.08 -24.36
C ALA A 157 -14.68 -17.30 -25.10
N ILE A 158 -15.91 -17.19 -25.58
CA ILE A 158 -16.51 -18.20 -26.45
C ILE A 158 -16.86 -17.57 -27.78
N MET A 159 -16.73 -18.34 -28.85
CA MET A 159 -17.15 -17.97 -30.18
C MET A 159 -18.29 -18.87 -30.60
N VAL A 160 -19.39 -18.27 -31.06
CA VAL A 160 -20.66 -18.97 -31.30
C VAL A 160 -21.31 -18.52 -32.61
N SER A 161 -22.26 -19.29 -33.11
CA SER A 161 -23.17 -18.85 -34.18
C SER A 161 -24.31 -18.00 -33.63
N GLU A 162 -25.00 -17.25 -34.50
CA GLU A 162 -26.20 -16.47 -34.12
C GLU A 162 -27.26 -17.34 -33.42
N ASP A 163 -27.57 -18.52 -33.97
CA ASP A 163 -28.56 -19.45 -33.38
C ASP A 163 -28.20 -19.94 -31.97
N PHE A 164 -26.93 -19.84 -31.54
CA PHE A 164 -26.58 -20.14 -30.14
C PHE A 164 -27.39 -19.28 -29.17
N LEU A 165 -27.63 -18.02 -29.56
CA LEU A 165 -28.42 -17.05 -28.81
C LEU A 165 -29.91 -17.45 -28.82
N ASP A 166 -30.40 -17.95 -29.95
CA ASP A 166 -31.80 -18.42 -30.14
C ASP A 166 -32.06 -19.84 -29.60
N GLY A 167 -31.18 -20.34 -28.74
CA GLY A 167 -31.37 -21.60 -28.02
C GLY A 167 -30.85 -22.86 -28.72
N ALA A 168 -30.23 -22.77 -29.90
CA ALA A 168 -29.70 -23.93 -30.61
C ALA A 168 -28.73 -24.76 -29.77
N ARG A 169 -28.83 -26.09 -29.87
CA ARG A 169 -28.04 -27.01 -29.05
C ARG A 169 -26.55 -26.83 -29.32
N PHE A 170 -25.75 -26.91 -28.25
CA PHE A 170 -24.30 -26.95 -28.34
C PHE A 170 -23.78 -28.21 -27.66
N THR A 171 -22.65 -28.71 -28.15
CA THR A 171 -21.93 -29.84 -27.55
C THR A 171 -20.50 -29.40 -27.20
N LEU A 172 -19.93 -30.08 -26.19
CA LEU A 172 -18.49 -29.99 -25.94
C LEU A 172 -17.85 -31.32 -26.34
N PRO A 173 -16.66 -31.28 -26.97
CA PRO A 173 -15.88 -30.07 -27.21
C PRO A 173 -16.35 -29.25 -28.43
N SER A 174 -15.90 -28.00 -28.55
CA SER A 174 -16.28 -27.11 -29.68
C SER A 174 -15.82 -27.67 -31.04
N VAL A 175 -16.41 -27.21 -32.16
CA VAL A 175 -16.12 -27.77 -33.49
C VAL A 175 -14.66 -27.65 -33.92
N THR A 176 -13.92 -26.68 -33.37
CA THR A 176 -12.48 -26.48 -33.62
C THR A 176 -11.55 -27.32 -32.74
N THR A 177 -12.06 -27.98 -31.70
CA THR A 177 -11.23 -28.73 -30.73
C THR A 177 -10.78 -30.10 -31.27
N THR A 178 -9.52 -30.46 -31.07
CA THR A 178 -8.91 -31.75 -31.46
C THR A 178 -8.82 -32.74 -30.28
N SER A 179 -8.84 -34.04 -30.55
CA SER A 179 -8.97 -35.14 -29.57
C SER A 179 -7.87 -35.25 -28.50
N ASN A 180 -6.64 -34.79 -28.76
CA ASN A 180 -5.54 -34.83 -27.79
C ASN A 180 -5.69 -33.83 -26.61
N TYR A 181 -6.71 -32.97 -26.59
CA TYR A 181 -6.96 -31.98 -25.53
C TYR A 181 -8.12 -32.37 -24.58
N THR A 182 -8.42 -33.66 -24.50
CA THR A 182 -9.55 -34.28 -23.81
C THR A 182 -9.62 -34.00 -22.31
N TYR A 183 -8.49 -33.85 -21.62
CA TYR A 183 -8.46 -33.68 -20.16
C TYR A 183 -8.93 -32.30 -19.66
N LEU A 184 -9.09 -31.31 -20.55
CA LEU A 184 -9.47 -29.93 -20.19
C LEU A 184 -10.98 -29.66 -20.31
N VAL A 185 -11.74 -30.58 -20.95
CA VAL A 185 -13.14 -30.34 -21.36
C VAL A 185 -14.02 -31.56 -21.08
N ASP A 186 -13.83 -32.23 -19.94
CA ASP A 186 -14.76 -33.27 -19.47
C ASP A 186 -16.14 -32.67 -19.13
N ARG A 187 -17.19 -33.49 -19.13
CA ARG A 187 -18.59 -33.10 -18.87
C ARG A 187 -18.77 -32.44 -17.49
N GLU A 188 -17.89 -32.72 -16.54
CA GLU A 188 -17.85 -32.14 -15.19
C GLU A 188 -16.82 -31.00 -15.00
N SER A 189 -16.10 -30.62 -16.06
CA SER A 189 -15.07 -29.58 -15.98
C SER A 189 -15.67 -28.18 -15.69
N THR A 190 -14.92 -27.36 -14.93
CA THR A 190 -15.31 -25.96 -14.61
C THR A 190 -15.63 -25.10 -15.84
N PRO A 191 -14.89 -25.20 -16.97
CA PRO A 191 -15.24 -24.48 -18.21
C PRO A 191 -16.62 -24.85 -18.73
N ASN A 192 -16.99 -26.13 -18.71
CA ASN A 192 -18.30 -26.58 -19.18
C ASN A 192 -19.46 -26.00 -18.36
N ARG A 193 -19.35 -26.04 -17.02
CA ARG A 193 -20.33 -25.41 -16.13
C ARG A 193 -20.47 -23.91 -16.42
N THR A 194 -19.35 -23.24 -16.69
CA THR A 194 -19.33 -21.80 -17.03
C THR A 194 -20.04 -21.53 -18.36
N ILE A 195 -19.75 -22.30 -19.43
CA ILE A 195 -20.40 -22.12 -20.74
C ILE A 195 -21.91 -22.36 -20.67
N ARG A 196 -22.34 -23.38 -19.91
CA ARG A 196 -23.77 -23.63 -19.67
C ARG A 196 -24.43 -22.49 -18.91
N SER A 197 -23.75 -21.93 -17.91
CA SER A 197 -24.21 -20.75 -17.17
C SER A 197 -24.32 -19.53 -18.08
N ILE A 198 -23.32 -19.29 -18.93
CA ILE A 198 -23.33 -18.21 -19.94
C ILE A 198 -24.57 -18.36 -20.83
N LYS A 199 -24.77 -19.53 -21.44
CA LYS A 199 -25.92 -19.77 -22.31
C LYS A 199 -27.26 -19.54 -21.60
N GLY A 200 -27.35 -19.93 -20.32
CA GLY A 200 -28.54 -19.73 -19.51
C GLY A 200 -28.84 -18.26 -19.19
N SER A 201 -27.82 -17.40 -19.10
CA SER A 201 -27.97 -16.00 -18.71
C SER A 201 -27.99 -15.00 -19.87
N LEU A 202 -27.79 -15.43 -21.13
CA LEU A 202 -27.68 -14.53 -22.30
C LEU A 202 -28.88 -13.59 -22.51
N ASN A 203 -30.06 -13.94 -22.00
CA ASN A 203 -31.28 -13.13 -22.10
C ASN A 203 -31.47 -12.15 -20.92
N GLU A 204 -30.55 -12.14 -19.96
CA GLU A 204 -30.58 -11.24 -18.81
C GLU A 204 -30.01 -9.85 -19.16
N GLU A 205 -30.44 -8.81 -18.43
CA GLU A 205 -29.92 -7.43 -18.57
C GLU A 205 -28.42 -7.29 -18.22
N SER A 206 -27.81 -8.33 -17.68
CA SER A 206 -26.39 -8.41 -17.37
C SER A 206 -25.50 -8.47 -18.62
N TRP A 207 -26.07 -8.78 -19.79
CA TRP A 207 -25.33 -8.82 -21.06
C TRP A 207 -25.58 -7.57 -21.89
N GLU A 208 -24.50 -6.98 -22.39
CA GLU A 208 -24.59 -5.87 -23.33
C GLU A 208 -23.98 -6.23 -24.67
N ARG A 209 -24.66 -5.83 -25.74
CA ARG A 209 -24.18 -5.96 -27.11
C ARG A 209 -23.21 -4.83 -27.42
N LEU A 210 -22.04 -5.20 -27.92
CA LEU A 210 -20.99 -4.28 -28.36
C LEU A 210 -20.65 -4.57 -29.82
N GLU A 211 -20.40 -3.50 -30.56
CA GLU A 211 -19.73 -3.61 -31.86
C GLU A 211 -18.33 -4.20 -31.68
N PHE A 212 -17.85 -4.91 -32.70
CA PHE A 212 -16.58 -5.65 -32.62
C PHE A 212 -15.41 -4.77 -32.15
N GLN A 213 -15.30 -3.54 -32.65
CA GLN A 213 -14.21 -2.64 -32.28
C GLN A 213 -14.25 -2.23 -30.80
N ASP A 214 -15.44 -1.99 -30.24
CA ASP A 214 -15.59 -1.65 -28.83
C ASP A 214 -15.36 -2.88 -27.93
N CYS A 215 -15.74 -4.06 -28.41
CA CYS A 215 -15.41 -5.32 -27.78
C CYS A 215 -13.88 -5.50 -27.65
N MET A 216 -13.15 -5.28 -28.75
CA MET A 216 -11.70 -5.43 -28.77
C MET A 216 -11.01 -4.37 -27.91
N ARG A 217 -11.46 -3.11 -27.94
CA ARG A 217 -10.93 -2.07 -27.04
C ARG A 217 -11.05 -2.46 -25.57
N ARG A 218 -12.16 -3.09 -25.18
CA ARG A 218 -12.37 -3.49 -23.78
C ARG A 218 -11.57 -4.71 -23.36
N TYR A 219 -11.59 -5.75 -24.19
CA TYR A 219 -11.03 -7.06 -23.81
C TYR A 219 -9.55 -7.23 -24.15
N ASN A 220 -9.00 -6.38 -25.03
CA ASN A 220 -7.62 -6.43 -25.48
C ASN A 220 -6.72 -5.34 -24.86
N ASP A 221 -7.25 -4.52 -23.96
CA ASP A 221 -6.45 -3.55 -23.19
C ASP A 221 -5.69 -4.27 -22.05
N LEU A 222 -4.38 -4.07 -22.03
CA LEU A 222 -3.47 -4.65 -21.03
C LEU A 222 -3.30 -3.74 -19.80
N GLU A 223 -3.59 -2.45 -19.94
CA GLU A 223 -3.43 -1.46 -18.88
C GLU A 223 -4.67 -1.43 -17.96
N VAL A 224 -5.81 -1.92 -18.45
CA VAL A 224 -7.08 -1.89 -17.73
C VAL A 224 -7.41 -3.25 -17.09
N LEU A 225 -7.49 -3.26 -15.76
CA LEU A 225 -8.00 -4.39 -15.00
C LEU A 225 -9.51 -4.57 -15.26
N MET A 226 -9.93 -5.80 -15.60
CA MET A 226 -11.34 -6.12 -15.84
C MET A 226 -12.06 -6.33 -14.51
N LEU A 227 -12.55 -5.22 -13.95
CA LEU A 227 -13.26 -5.20 -12.68
C LEU A 227 -14.78 -5.17 -12.83
N ASN A 228 -15.30 -4.65 -13.94
CA ASN A 228 -16.74 -4.45 -14.13
C ASN A 228 -17.34 -5.39 -15.19
N HIS A 229 -16.50 -6.27 -15.77
CA HIS A 229 -16.89 -7.19 -16.82
C HIS A 229 -16.11 -8.50 -16.69
N ARG A 230 -16.70 -9.61 -17.15
CA ARG A 230 -16.03 -10.91 -17.19
C ARG A 230 -16.19 -11.59 -18.56
N HIS A 231 -17.06 -12.58 -18.72
CA HIS A 231 -17.16 -13.43 -19.90
C HIS A 231 -17.57 -12.62 -21.14
N VAL A 232 -17.10 -13.10 -22.30
CA VAL A 232 -17.42 -12.51 -23.60
C VAL A 232 -17.88 -13.60 -24.56
N VAL A 233 -18.97 -13.32 -25.27
CA VAL A 233 -19.52 -14.18 -26.32
C VAL A 233 -19.34 -13.45 -27.64
N MET A 234 -18.47 -13.98 -28.49
CA MET A 234 -18.18 -13.45 -29.82
C MET A 234 -19.07 -14.17 -30.84
N VAL A 235 -19.92 -13.42 -31.52
CA VAL A 235 -20.86 -13.99 -32.50
C VAL A 235 -20.21 -13.97 -33.87
N MET A 236 -20.16 -15.14 -34.49
CA MET A 236 -19.43 -15.37 -35.73
C MET A 236 -20.37 -15.59 -36.91
N SER A 237 -19.95 -15.05 -38.05
CA SER A 237 -20.51 -15.35 -39.36
C SER A 237 -19.41 -15.77 -40.34
N ASN A 238 -19.84 -16.37 -41.45
CA ASN A 238 -18.96 -16.55 -42.59
C ASN A 238 -18.77 -15.20 -43.30
N GLN A 239 -17.61 -14.95 -43.90
CA GLN A 239 -17.31 -13.72 -44.66
C GLN A 239 -18.37 -13.42 -45.76
N ASN A 240 -19.06 -14.44 -46.26
CA ASN A 240 -20.14 -14.32 -47.24
C ASN A 240 -21.56 -14.23 -46.63
N ASN A 241 -21.69 -13.99 -45.32
CA ASN A 241 -22.96 -13.89 -44.58
C ASN A 241 -23.95 -15.05 -44.80
N THR A 242 -23.45 -16.27 -45.07
CA THR A 242 -24.33 -17.44 -45.18
C THR A 242 -24.80 -17.89 -43.79
N PRO A 243 -26.12 -17.88 -43.50
CA PRO A 243 -26.66 -18.29 -42.22
C PRO A 243 -26.78 -19.82 -42.20
N SER A 244 -25.66 -20.52 -42.04
CA SER A 244 -25.70 -21.93 -41.65
C SER A 244 -25.18 -22.02 -40.22
N SER A 245 -26.11 -21.88 -39.31
CA SER A 245 -25.96 -21.50 -37.93
C SER A 245 -25.78 -22.68 -36.96
N GLN A 246 -25.66 -23.90 -37.49
CA GLN A 246 -25.24 -25.07 -36.72
C GLN A 246 -24.18 -25.82 -37.52
N TRP A 247 -22.93 -25.73 -37.07
CA TRP A 247 -21.80 -26.37 -37.71
C TRP A 247 -21.72 -27.83 -37.29
N THR A 248 -21.40 -28.73 -38.23
CA THR A 248 -20.96 -30.09 -37.88
C THR A 248 -19.45 -30.18 -38.13
N ARG A 249 -18.77 -31.09 -37.43
CA ARG A 249 -17.36 -31.33 -37.69
C ARG A 249 -17.16 -31.83 -39.13
N ALA A 250 -18.06 -32.67 -39.63
CA ALA A 250 -18.05 -33.11 -41.03
C ALA A 250 -18.01 -31.95 -42.02
N ASN A 251 -18.66 -30.83 -41.72
CA ASN A 251 -18.74 -29.68 -42.61
C ASN A 251 -17.54 -28.76 -42.47
N VAL A 252 -16.98 -28.64 -41.25
CA VAL A 252 -15.93 -27.68 -40.92
C VAL A 252 -14.52 -28.22 -41.17
N ILE A 253 -14.24 -29.47 -40.78
CA ILE A 253 -12.90 -30.06 -40.82
C ILE A 253 -12.73 -31.06 -41.97
N LYS A 254 -11.52 -31.09 -42.57
CA LYS A 254 -11.12 -31.99 -43.66
C LYS A 254 -10.75 -33.39 -43.19
N VAL A 255 -10.27 -33.51 -41.95
CA VAL A 255 -9.75 -34.76 -41.38
C VAL A 255 -10.61 -35.17 -40.21
N ASN A 256 -10.99 -36.45 -40.13
CA ASN A 256 -11.68 -36.98 -38.96
C ASN A 256 -10.72 -36.98 -37.76
N ASN A 257 -11.04 -36.15 -36.76
CA ASN A 257 -10.21 -35.96 -35.57
C ASN A 257 -10.46 -36.99 -34.46
N GLY A 258 -11.20 -38.08 -34.74
CA GLY A 258 -11.43 -39.18 -33.79
C GLY A 258 -12.57 -38.94 -32.79
N TRP A 259 -13.50 -38.03 -33.08
CA TRP A 259 -14.68 -37.78 -32.25
C TRP A 259 -15.93 -38.47 -32.83
N TYR A 260 -16.74 -39.08 -31.95
CA TYR A 260 -17.97 -39.78 -32.33
C TYR A 260 -19.15 -38.85 -32.69
N ASP A 261 -19.03 -37.55 -32.44
CA ASP A 261 -20.07 -36.53 -32.69
C ASP A 261 -19.93 -35.83 -34.05
N PHE A 262 -19.31 -36.50 -35.02
CA PHE A 262 -18.83 -35.88 -36.27
C PHE A 262 -19.94 -35.18 -37.09
N ASP A 263 -21.13 -35.76 -37.11
CA ASP A 263 -22.30 -35.25 -37.83
C ASP A 263 -23.29 -34.50 -36.92
N THR A 264 -22.97 -34.33 -35.63
CA THR A 264 -23.86 -33.65 -34.69
C THR A 264 -23.76 -32.13 -34.88
N PRO A 265 -24.90 -31.42 -35.04
CA PRO A 265 -24.90 -29.96 -35.11
C PRO A 265 -24.43 -29.33 -33.79
N ASN A 266 -23.56 -28.33 -33.88
CA ASN A 266 -23.01 -27.61 -32.75
C ASN A 266 -22.89 -26.12 -33.09
N SER A 267 -23.49 -25.28 -32.25
CA SER A 267 -23.45 -23.81 -32.36
C SER A 267 -22.22 -23.18 -31.69
N LEU A 268 -21.33 -23.98 -31.08
CA LEU A 268 -20.11 -23.53 -30.42
C LEU A 268 -18.87 -23.71 -31.32
N TRP A 269 -18.31 -22.59 -31.80
CA TRP A 269 -17.09 -22.56 -32.61
C TRP A 269 -15.84 -22.81 -31.77
N PHE A 270 -15.72 -22.08 -30.66
CA PHE A 270 -14.58 -22.13 -29.76
C PHE A 270 -15.00 -21.78 -28.33
N ALA A 271 -14.31 -22.36 -27.34
CA ALA A 271 -14.37 -21.93 -25.96
C ALA A 271 -13.02 -22.09 -25.28
N GLY A 272 -12.55 -21.05 -24.59
CA GLY A 272 -11.29 -21.12 -23.84
C GLY A 272 -10.96 -19.86 -23.07
N ARG A 273 -9.86 -19.92 -22.33
CA ARG A 273 -9.33 -18.76 -21.62
C ARG A 273 -8.80 -17.75 -22.64
N TYR A 274 -9.15 -16.49 -22.43
CA TYR A 274 -8.62 -15.40 -23.23
C TYR A 274 -7.29 -14.95 -22.63
N HIS A 275 -6.20 -15.19 -23.37
CA HIS A 275 -4.87 -14.73 -22.98
C HIS A 275 -4.59 -13.37 -23.63
N ARG A 276 -4.37 -12.33 -22.82
CA ARG A 276 -3.93 -11.02 -23.31
C ARG A 276 -2.41 -11.03 -23.38
N LEU A 277 -1.84 -10.82 -24.57
CA LEU A 277 -0.40 -10.88 -24.78
C LEU A 277 0.07 -9.62 -25.51
N ARG A 278 1.13 -8.99 -25.00
CA ARG A 278 1.69 -7.69 -25.45
C ARG A 278 2.02 -7.63 -26.94
N ASP A 279 2.43 -8.76 -27.52
CA ASP A 279 2.88 -8.87 -28.92
C ASP A 279 2.05 -9.85 -29.78
N SER A 280 0.96 -10.41 -29.24
CA SER A 280 0.23 -11.46 -29.98
C SER A 280 -0.97 -10.89 -30.72
N ARG A 281 -0.87 -10.92 -32.06
CA ARG A 281 -2.03 -10.91 -32.98
C ARG A 281 -2.83 -12.24 -32.93
N GLY A 282 -2.62 -13.04 -31.89
CA GLY A 282 -3.14 -14.38 -31.71
C GLY A 282 -3.93 -14.43 -30.42
N LEU A 283 -5.23 -14.64 -30.55
CA LEU A 283 -6.20 -14.26 -29.52
C LEU A 283 -6.60 -15.44 -28.62
N ILE A 284 -6.03 -16.62 -28.87
CA ILE A 284 -6.47 -17.87 -28.28
C ILE A 284 -5.26 -18.80 -28.13
N THR A 285 -4.89 -19.10 -26.89
CA THR A 285 -4.02 -20.24 -26.58
C THR A 285 -4.77 -21.15 -25.61
N ASN A 286 -4.64 -22.46 -25.83
CA ASN A 286 -4.83 -23.43 -24.77
C ASN A 286 -3.55 -24.25 -24.70
N SER A 287 -2.50 -23.68 -24.10
CA SER A 287 -1.33 -24.46 -23.67
C SER A 287 -0.50 -23.68 -22.67
N THR A 288 -0.49 -24.18 -21.43
CA THR A 288 0.65 -24.10 -20.53
C THR A 288 1.59 -25.26 -20.90
N ASP A 289 2.58 -25.03 -21.74
CA ASP A 289 3.94 -25.51 -21.53
C ASP A 289 4.87 -25.11 -22.67
N ASN A 290 6.05 -24.64 -22.29
CA ASN A 290 7.12 -24.28 -23.20
C ASN A 290 7.65 -25.53 -23.93
N ASN A 291 7.93 -25.33 -25.21
CA ASN A 291 8.94 -26.03 -26.01
C ASN A 291 8.64 -27.31 -26.77
N THR A 292 7.43 -27.85 -26.85
CA THR A 292 7.10 -28.76 -27.96
C THR A 292 5.61 -28.69 -28.29
N VAL A 293 5.30 -28.70 -29.59
CA VAL A 293 3.97 -28.78 -30.21
C VAL A 293 3.31 -27.42 -30.53
N PRO A 294 3.17 -27.03 -31.82
CA PRO A 294 2.34 -25.91 -32.22
C PRO A 294 0.85 -26.25 -32.01
N GLY A 295 0.33 -25.96 -30.81
CA GLY A 295 -1.11 -25.81 -30.61
C GLY A 295 -1.58 -24.69 -31.53
N TYR A 296 -2.44 -25.01 -32.51
CA TYR A 296 -2.82 -24.09 -33.57
C TYR A 296 -3.54 -22.85 -32.99
N TYR A 297 -2.82 -21.74 -32.90
CA TYR A 297 -3.35 -20.44 -32.50
C TYR A 297 -4.46 -20.02 -33.48
N MET A 298 -5.68 -19.82 -32.98
CA MET A 298 -6.68 -19.06 -33.75
C MET A 298 -6.30 -17.59 -33.64
N GLN A 299 -5.91 -17.01 -34.77
CA GLN A 299 -5.54 -15.60 -34.86
C GLN A 299 -6.79 -14.81 -35.25
N LEU A 300 -7.39 -14.14 -34.26
CA LEU A 300 -8.39 -13.11 -34.50
C LEU A 300 -7.66 -11.79 -34.71
N ASP A 301 -7.88 -11.16 -35.85
CA ASP A 301 -7.37 -9.83 -36.14
C ASP A 301 -8.18 -8.78 -35.34
N PRO A 302 -7.57 -8.03 -34.41
CA PRO A 302 -8.27 -7.02 -33.61
C PRO A 302 -8.80 -5.84 -34.44
N GLY A 303 -8.26 -5.59 -35.64
CA GLY A 303 -8.70 -4.51 -36.52
C GLY A 303 -9.89 -4.88 -37.40
N THR A 304 -9.96 -6.13 -37.86
CA THR A 304 -10.96 -6.55 -38.86
C THR A 304 -11.99 -7.56 -38.32
N GLY A 305 -11.68 -8.23 -37.22
CA GLY A 305 -12.51 -9.30 -36.65
C GLY A 305 -12.43 -10.62 -37.42
N VAL A 306 -11.50 -10.72 -38.36
CA VAL A 306 -11.29 -11.93 -39.16
C VAL A 306 -10.47 -12.94 -38.38
N VAL A 307 -10.91 -14.18 -38.39
CA VAL A 307 -10.19 -15.34 -37.86
C VAL A 307 -9.74 -16.23 -39.02
N HIS A 308 -8.42 -16.36 -39.17
CA HIS A 308 -7.81 -17.23 -40.17
C HIS A 308 -7.62 -18.64 -39.60
N MET A 309 -8.21 -19.63 -40.26
CA MET A 309 -8.11 -21.04 -39.89
C MET A 309 -7.07 -21.75 -40.77
N ASN A 310 -6.51 -22.84 -40.27
CA ASN A 310 -5.50 -23.60 -41.00
C ASN A 310 -6.08 -24.26 -42.26
N GLU A 311 -5.58 -23.86 -43.43
CA GLU A 311 -6.01 -24.32 -44.74
C GLU A 311 -5.91 -25.85 -44.93
N THR A 312 -4.96 -26.51 -44.28
CA THR A 312 -4.77 -27.96 -44.36
C THR A 312 -5.82 -28.75 -43.57
N LYS A 313 -6.43 -28.13 -42.56
CA LYS A 313 -7.37 -28.79 -41.63
C LYS A 313 -8.83 -28.40 -41.85
N TYR A 314 -9.09 -27.19 -42.31
CA TYR A 314 -10.45 -26.64 -42.46
C TYR A 314 -10.88 -26.61 -43.93
N LYS A 315 -12.17 -26.87 -44.20
CA LYS A 315 -12.73 -26.79 -45.56
C LYS A 315 -12.77 -25.34 -46.05
N PRO A 316 -12.67 -25.07 -47.37
CA PRO A 316 -12.56 -23.72 -47.92
C PRO A 316 -13.59 -22.71 -47.40
N ALA A 317 -14.85 -23.15 -47.23
CA ALA A 317 -15.94 -22.31 -46.73
C ALA A 317 -15.77 -21.82 -45.27
N PHE A 318 -14.85 -22.41 -44.50
CA PHE A 318 -14.61 -22.14 -43.09
C PHE A 318 -13.14 -21.75 -42.80
N GLN A 319 -12.36 -21.47 -43.85
CA GLN A 319 -10.98 -21.02 -43.70
C GLN A 319 -10.89 -19.57 -43.21
N VAL A 320 -11.91 -18.77 -43.50
CA VAL A 320 -12.02 -17.37 -43.10
C VAL A 320 -13.36 -17.17 -42.42
N MET A 321 -13.33 -16.93 -41.11
CA MET A 321 -14.51 -16.62 -40.31
C MET A 321 -14.40 -15.18 -39.82
N LYS A 322 -15.53 -14.55 -39.49
CA LYS A 322 -15.52 -13.18 -38.97
C LYS A 322 -16.37 -13.09 -37.71
N VAL A 323 -15.88 -12.35 -36.72
CA VAL A 323 -16.66 -11.92 -35.55
C VAL A 323 -17.35 -10.61 -35.92
N ASP A 324 -18.69 -10.60 -35.89
CA ASP A 324 -19.46 -9.41 -36.25
C ASP A 324 -19.65 -8.48 -35.05
N TYR A 325 -20.02 -9.05 -33.91
CA TYR A 325 -20.26 -8.33 -32.67
C TYR A 325 -19.99 -9.26 -31.49
N CYS A 326 -19.99 -8.69 -30.27
CA CYS A 326 -19.89 -9.50 -29.08
C CYS A 326 -20.91 -9.10 -28.01
N LEU A 327 -21.21 -10.05 -27.12
CA LEU A 327 -21.94 -9.81 -25.89
C LEU A 327 -20.94 -9.82 -24.74
N SER A 328 -20.91 -8.74 -23.97
CA SER A 328 -20.06 -8.59 -22.79
C SER A 328 -20.91 -8.69 -21.54
N GLU A 329 -20.49 -9.54 -20.61
CA GLU A 329 -21.17 -9.70 -19.34
C GLU A 329 -20.69 -8.67 -18.33
N LYS A 330 -21.62 -7.87 -17.79
CA LYS A 330 -21.40 -6.98 -16.66
C LYS A 330 -21.23 -7.79 -15.38
N PHE A 331 -20.19 -7.48 -14.63
CA PHE A 331 -19.87 -8.18 -13.40
C PHE A 331 -18.99 -7.33 -12.50
N ASP A 332 -19.42 -7.12 -11.26
CA ASP A 332 -18.61 -6.42 -10.28
C ASP A 332 -17.65 -7.37 -9.57
N ALA A 333 -16.35 -7.21 -9.85
CA ALA A 333 -15.27 -7.93 -9.20
C ALA A 333 -15.34 -7.75 -7.68
N PRO A 334 -15.30 -8.86 -6.91
CA PRO A 334 -15.20 -8.74 -5.46
C PRO A 334 -13.83 -8.17 -5.12
N CYS A 335 -13.82 -6.98 -4.54
CA CYS A 335 -12.64 -6.41 -3.91
C CYS A 335 -12.66 -6.72 -2.42
N ARG A 336 -11.48 -6.83 -1.83
CA ARG A 336 -11.31 -7.03 -0.39
C ARG A 336 -10.31 -6.06 0.19
N LEU A 337 -10.60 -5.62 1.40
CA LEU A 337 -9.66 -4.92 2.25
C LEU A 337 -9.15 -5.89 3.32
N SER A 338 -7.84 -6.06 3.36
CA SER A 338 -7.17 -6.99 4.26
C SER A 338 -6.23 -6.26 5.22
N ILE A 339 -6.01 -6.85 6.40
CA ILE A 339 -4.89 -6.52 7.28
C ILE A 339 -3.78 -7.52 7.06
N ALA A 340 -2.55 -7.04 6.87
CA ALA A 340 -1.34 -7.86 6.96
C ALA A 340 -0.95 -8.06 8.44
N ASN A 341 -1.17 -9.27 8.96
CA ASN A 341 -1.04 -9.56 10.39
C ASN A 341 0.39 -9.34 10.92
N LEU A 342 1.41 -9.68 10.13
CA LEU A 342 2.81 -9.47 10.49
C LEU A 342 3.15 -7.99 10.65
N LEU A 343 2.70 -7.15 9.72
CA LEU A 343 2.97 -5.72 9.75
C LEU A 343 2.22 -5.07 10.91
N LEU A 344 0.96 -5.47 11.16
CA LEU A 344 0.21 -5.01 12.34
C LEU A 344 0.90 -5.45 13.65
N LEU A 345 1.43 -6.67 13.73
CA LEU A 345 2.20 -7.13 14.89
C LEU A 345 3.43 -6.26 15.15
N ILE A 346 4.19 -5.92 14.10
CA ILE A 346 5.36 -5.03 14.22
C ILE A 346 4.92 -3.65 14.75
N VAL A 347 3.82 -3.09 14.25
CA VAL A 347 3.26 -1.83 14.75
C VAL A 347 2.87 -1.96 16.22
N CYS A 348 2.19 -3.04 16.61
CA CYS A 348 1.83 -3.32 18.00
C CYS A 348 3.06 -3.36 18.91
N ILE A 349 4.14 -4.04 18.51
CA ILE A 349 5.39 -4.11 19.28
C ILE A 349 6.02 -2.71 19.44
N MET A 350 6.04 -1.91 18.37
CA MET A 350 6.53 -0.53 18.44
C MET A 350 5.68 0.34 19.37
N CYS A 351 4.36 0.22 19.29
CA CYS A 351 3.40 0.93 20.16
C CYS A 351 3.54 0.52 21.64
N ILE A 352 3.64 -0.79 21.93
CA ILE A 352 3.90 -1.31 23.29
C ILE A 352 5.22 -0.75 23.82
N THR A 353 6.28 -0.80 23.02
CA THR A 353 7.58 -0.25 23.40
C THR A 353 7.46 1.23 23.73
N LYS A 354 6.74 2.01 22.91
CA LYS A 354 6.48 3.43 23.19
C LYS A 354 5.69 3.65 24.47
N CYS A 355 4.63 2.88 24.72
CA CYS A 355 3.88 2.95 25.97
C CYS A 355 4.77 2.72 27.19
N LEU A 356 5.61 1.69 27.15
CA LEU A 356 6.57 1.39 28.21
C LEU A 356 7.55 2.55 28.40
N LEU A 357 8.06 3.14 27.32
CA LEU A 357 8.98 4.28 27.38
C LEU A 357 8.32 5.54 27.91
N CYS A 358 7.09 5.85 27.51
CA CYS A 358 6.32 6.99 28.00
C CYS A 358 6.07 6.86 29.50
N ALA A 359 5.56 5.71 29.94
CA ALA A 359 5.28 5.43 31.34
C ALA A 359 6.57 5.46 32.19
N TYR A 360 7.66 4.86 31.69
CA TYR A 360 8.94 4.87 32.36
C TYR A 360 9.56 6.25 32.46
N THR A 361 9.54 7.03 31.37
CA THR A 361 10.06 8.41 31.34
C THR A 361 9.27 9.30 32.30
N LEU A 362 7.94 9.18 32.30
CA LEU A 362 7.07 9.88 33.24
C LEU A 362 7.43 9.51 34.69
N LYS A 363 7.56 8.22 35.01
CA LYS A 363 7.92 7.75 36.36
C LYS A 363 9.28 8.27 36.80
N VAL A 364 10.32 8.11 35.96
CA VAL A 364 11.70 8.46 36.31
C VAL A 364 11.90 9.97 36.40
N ARG A 365 11.30 10.75 35.48
CA ARG A 365 11.46 12.21 35.49
C ARG A 365 10.53 12.90 36.47
N SER A 366 9.33 12.36 36.72
CA SER A 366 8.41 12.96 37.69
C SER A 366 8.86 12.76 39.13
N TRP A 367 9.56 11.65 39.44
CA TRP A 367 10.07 11.35 40.78
C TRP A 367 11.52 11.81 41.02
N SER A 368 12.11 12.50 40.03
CA SER A 368 13.40 13.15 40.24
C SER A 368 13.20 14.41 41.08
N THR A 369 14.14 14.68 41.98
CA THR A 369 14.14 15.87 42.85
C THR A 369 14.30 17.18 42.06
N GLU A 370 14.75 17.11 40.81
CA GLU A 370 14.93 18.29 39.96
C GLU A 370 14.10 18.24 38.68
N ASP A 371 13.40 19.35 38.44
CA ASP A 371 12.60 19.54 37.25
C ASP A 371 13.46 19.79 36.00
N PRO A 372 13.10 19.20 34.84
CA PRO A 372 13.67 19.62 33.57
C PRO A 372 13.33 21.08 33.27
N LEU A 373 14.31 21.83 32.80
CA LEU A 373 14.11 23.14 32.19
C LEU A 373 13.66 22.93 30.73
N MET A 374 12.36 22.72 30.54
CA MET A 374 11.77 22.40 29.24
C MET A 374 11.67 23.60 28.32
N THR A 375 11.44 24.77 28.90
CA THR A 375 11.25 26.04 28.20
C THR A 375 12.20 27.10 28.72
N VAL A 376 12.39 28.16 27.94
CA VAL A 376 13.13 29.35 28.40
C VAL A 376 12.47 29.96 29.65
N GLY A 377 11.13 29.88 29.75
CA GLY A 377 10.40 30.32 30.93
C GLY A 377 10.75 29.54 32.20
N ASP A 378 10.92 28.22 32.08
CA ASP A 378 11.35 27.36 33.21
C ASP A 378 12.75 27.76 33.67
N ALA A 379 13.67 28.02 32.73
CA ALA A 379 15.00 28.52 33.05
C ALA A 379 14.93 29.87 33.78
N ILE A 380 14.22 30.87 33.24
CA ILE A 380 14.10 32.20 33.87
C ILE A 380 13.57 32.06 35.30
N SER A 381 12.47 31.31 35.49
CA SER A 381 11.89 31.06 36.81
C SER A 381 12.90 30.41 37.77
N SER A 382 13.65 29.41 37.28
CA SER A 382 14.67 28.71 38.07
C SER A 382 15.85 29.61 38.47
N PHE A 383 16.34 30.47 37.56
CA PHE A 383 17.43 31.40 37.83
C PHE A 383 17.02 32.55 38.76
N ILE A 384 15.75 32.99 38.70
CA ILE A 384 15.22 33.97 39.65
C ILE A 384 15.10 33.36 41.05
N ALA A 385 14.57 32.14 41.16
CA ALA A 385 14.40 31.46 42.44
C ALA A 385 15.74 31.07 43.10
N LYS A 386 16.71 30.63 42.29
CA LYS A 386 18.06 30.26 42.71
C LYS A 386 19.08 30.87 41.76
N PRO A 387 19.63 32.07 42.08
CA PRO A 387 20.67 32.71 41.27
C PRO A 387 21.89 31.80 41.10
N ASP A 388 22.49 31.83 39.91
CA ASP A 388 23.70 31.06 39.61
C ASP A 388 24.96 31.77 40.11
N THR A 389 25.71 31.11 40.97
CA THR A 389 26.96 31.65 41.51
C THR A 389 28.12 31.56 40.54
N TYR A 390 28.09 30.61 39.59
CA TYR A 390 29.19 30.38 38.64
C TYR A 390 29.23 31.41 37.51
N THR A 391 28.13 32.11 37.26
CA THR A 391 28.02 33.16 36.23
C THR A 391 27.93 34.57 36.81
N LYS A 392 28.22 34.73 38.11
CA LYS A 392 28.21 36.04 38.77
C LYS A 392 29.20 37.00 38.09
N GLY A 393 28.71 38.16 37.66
CA GLY A 393 29.52 39.17 36.95
C GLY A 393 29.69 38.92 35.45
N MET A 394 29.17 37.81 34.90
CA MET A 394 29.33 37.43 33.49
C MET A 394 28.14 37.84 32.60
N CYS A 395 27.33 38.81 33.03
CA CYS A 395 26.06 39.15 32.39
C CYS A 395 26.15 39.68 30.95
N THR A 396 27.32 40.13 30.51
CA THR A 396 27.56 40.61 29.14
C THR A 396 28.23 39.57 28.24
N LEU A 397 28.53 38.36 28.72
CA LEU A 397 29.14 37.30 27.92
C LEU A 397 28.06 36.48 27.19
N ASP A 398 28.35 36.08 25.95
CA ASP A 398 27.51 35.15 25.20
C ASP A 398 28.16 33.76 25.05
N ALA A 399 27.45 32.86 24.38
CA ALA A 399 27.95 31.51 24.13
C ALA A 399 29.18 31.50 23.19
N GLU A 400 29.31 32.46 22.28
CA GLU A 400 30.45 32.58 21.35
C GLU A 400 31.72 32.95 22.14
N ASP A 401 31.62 33.89 23.08
CA ASP A 401 32.71 34.31 23.98
C ASP A 401 33.24 33.13 24.81
N LEU A 402 32.32 32.31 25.35
CA LEU A 402 32.65 31.10 26.09
C LEU A 402 33.23 30.00 25.18
N HIS A 403 32.77 29.90 23.93
CA HIS A 403 33.28 28.94 22.97
C HIS A 403 34.72 29.23 22.55
N MET A 404 35.06 30.51 22.37
CA MET A 404 36.41 30.97 22.06
C MET A 404 37.39 30.84 23.25
N LYS A 405 36.93 30.30 24.40
CA LYS A 405 37.69 30.20 25.66
C LYS A 405 38.29 31.54 26.09
N LEU A 406 37.57 32.64 25.85
CA LEU A 406 37.99 33.92 26.40
C LEU A 406 38.01 33.79 27.93
N ASP A 407 39.09 34.26 28.54
CA ASP A 407 39.17 34.34 30.00
C ASP A 407 38.13 35.38 30.48
N PRO A 408 37.10 34.98 31.26
CA PRO A 408 36.02 35.87 31.65
C PRO A 408 36.51 37.15 32.31
N ASP A 409 37.52 37.04 33.17
CA ASP A 409 38.07 38.18 33.92
C ASP A 409 38.74 39.19 32.99
N ARG A 410 39.39 38.71 31.93
CA ARG A 410 39.99 39.57 30.89
C ARG A 410 38.93 40.15 29.95
N ALA A 411 37.90 39.37 29.63
CA ALA A 411 36.79 39.78 28.75
C ALA A 411 35.90 40.85 29.39
N LEU A 412 35.75 40.79 30.71
CA LEU A 412 34.91 41.68 31.52
C LEU A 412 35.68 42.85 32.14
N GLY A 413 37.01 42.88 32.01
CA GLY A 413 37.86 43.96 32.52
C GLY A 413 37.67 45.33 31.84
N THR A 414 36.88 45.40 30.76
CA THR A 414 36.55 46.66 30.07
C THR A 414 35.05 46.72 29.73
N SER A 415 34.50 47.93 29.67
CA SER A 415 33.10 48.14 29.26
C SER A 415 32.89 47.63 27.83
N ARG A 416 31.95 46.70 27.64
CA ARG A 416 31.62 46.17 26.32
C ARG A 416 30.53 47.02 25.68
N ALA A 417 30.81 47.62 24.52
CA ALA A 417 29.82 48.35 23.76
C ALA A 417 28.73 47.40 23.24
N TRP A 418 27.46 47.74 23.52
CA TRP A 418 26.32 47.03 22.95
C TRP A 418 26.32 47.16 21.42
N LYS A 419 26.54 46.05 20.72
CA LYS A 419 26.43 45.98 19.26
C LYS A 419 25.05 45.46 18.91
N LYS A 420 24.22 46.29 18.28
CA LYS A 420 22.92 45.86 17.75
C LYS A 420 23.16 44.88 16.59
N LYS A 421 23.07 43.56 16.85
CA LYS A 421 23.01 42.56 15.78
C LYS A 421 21.69 42.78 15.02
N GLN A 422 21.74 42.97 13.70
CA GLN A 422 20.54 42.96 12.86
C GLN A 422 20.00 41.52 12.81
N THR A 423 18.95 41.25 13.57
CA THR A 423 18.27 39.96 13.56
C THR A 423 17.25 39.96 12.43
N VAL A 424 17.61 39.36 11.31
CA VAL A 424 16.67 39.01 10.24
C VAL A 424 15.99 37.70 10.63
N ALA A 425 14.73 37.47 10.27
CA ALA A 425 13.95 36.29 10.69
C ALA A 425 14.68 34.94 10.44
N GLY A 426 15.53 34.85 9.42
CA GLY A 426 16.33 33.65 9.11
C GLY A 426 17.57 33.42 9.98
N ASN A 427 18.07 34.44 10.69
CA ASN A 427 19.29 34.35 11.51
C ASN A 427 19.04 33.74 12.91
N ALA A 428 17.80 33.41 13.25
CA ALA A 428 17.46 32.78 14.53
C ALA A 428 18.01 31.35 14.67
N VAL A 429 18.27 30.68 13.54
CA VAL A 429 18.80 29.32 13.47
C VAL A 429 20.08 29.34 12.63
N ASN A 430 21.12 28.64 13.08
CA ASN A 430 22.40 28.57 12.37
C ASN A 430 22.19 28.08 10.91
N PRO A 431 22.75 28.77 9.88
CA PRO A 431 22.64 28.37 8.48
C PRO A 431 23.03 26.90 8.23
N GLY A 432 23.99 26.36 8.98
CA GLY A 432 24.38 24.95 8.86
C GLY A 432 23.25 23.98 9.22
N VAL A 433 22.38 24.35 10.16
CA VAL A 433 21.19 23.53 10.52
C VAL A 433 20.18 23.56 9.38
N TRP A 434 19.94 24.73 8.78
CA TRP A 434 19.08 24.83 7.59
C TRP A 434 19.59 23.95 6.45
N ILE A 435 20.89 24.08 6.11
CA ILE A 435 21.51 23.28 5.05
C ILE A 435 21.36 21.79 5.36
N LEU A 436 21.70 21.35 6.58
CA LEU A 436 21.58 19.94 6.96
C LEU A 436 20.13 19.44 6.88
N SER A 437 19.17 20.21 7.39
CA SER A 437 17.75 19.86 7.32
C SER A 437 17.26 19.74 5.88
N TYR A 438 17.60 20.69 5.01
CA TYR A 438 17.23 20.63 3.59
C TYR A 438 17.93 19.49 2.86
N MET A 439 19.20 19.20 3.17
CA MET A 439 19.91 18.05 2.61
C MET A 439 19.29 16.72 3.04
N LEU A 440 18.86 16.59 4.29
CA LEU A 440 18.16 15.40 4.78
C LEU A 440 16.78 15.25 4.13
N ILE A 441 16.00 16.32 4.06
CA ILE A 441 14.69 16.31 3.40
C ILE A 441 14.86 15.97 1.91
N GLY A 442 15.78 16.63 1.22
CA GLY A 442 16.08 16.39 -0.19
C GLY A 442 16.55 14.96 -0.46
N SER A 443 17.46 14.43 0.35
CA SER A 443 17.94 13.04 0.18
C SER A 443 16.83 12.01 0.44
N LEU A 444 15.96 12.23 1.44
CA LEU A 444 14.78 11.39 1.67
C LEU A 444 13.78 11.47 0.52
N LEU A 445 13.51 12.66 -0.03
CA LEU A 445 12.62 12.82 -1.19
C LEU A 445 13.18 12.13 -2.44
N VAL A 446 14.48 12.25 -2.69
CA VAL A 446 15.16 11.55 -3.80
C VAL A 446 15.08 10.04 -3.60
N LEU A 447 15.37 9.53 -2.39
CA LEU A 447 15.28 8.11 -2.07
C LEU A 447 13.84 7.60 -2.25
N SER A 448 12.84 8.32 -1.75
CA SER A 448 11.43 7.99 -1.93
C SER A 448 11.05 7.97 -3.42
N GLY A 449 11.51 8.94 -4.21
CA GLY A 449 11.28 8.95 -5.66
C GLY A 449 11.93 7.76 -6.38
N LEU A 450 13.16 7.42 -6.02
CA LEU A 450 13.88 6.26 -6.54
C LEU A 450 13.22 4.93 -6.16
N LEU A 451 12.62 4.82 -4.97
CA LEU A 451 11.87 3.64 -4.54
C LEU A 451 10.47 3.57 -5.15
N LEU A 452 9.85 4.72 -5.45
CA LEU A 452 8.52 4.78 -6.06
C LEU A 452 8.56 4.39 -7.55
N ALA A 453 9.63 4.72 -8.28
CA ALA A 453 9.73 4.42 -9.70
C ALA A 453 9.62 2.90 -10.03
N PRO A 454 10.32 1.98 -9.34
CA PRO A 454 10.12 0.54 -9.48
C PRO A 454 8.72 0.10 -9.05
N ALA A 455 8.19 0.65 -7.96
CA ALA A 455 6.87 0.28 -7.45
C ALA A 455 5.75 0.60 -8.45
N LEU A 456 5.83 1.76 -9.11
CA LEU A 456 4.90 2.15 -10.17
C LEU A 456 5.06 1.25 -11.41
N GLN A 457 6.29 0.91 -11.80
CA GLN A 457 6.54 -0.02 -12.91
C GLN A 457 5.97 -1.42 -12.64
N THR A 458 5.99 -1.88 -11.38
CA THR A 458 5.41 -3.17 -10.99
C THR A 458 3.89 -3.18 -10.85
N GLN A 459 3.23 -2.02 -10.71
CA GLN A 459 1.76 -1.94 -10.72
C GLN A 459 1.16 -1.81 -12.13
N SER A 460 1.98 -1.47 -13.13
CA SER A 460 1.59 -1.36 -14.55
C SER A 460 1.82 -2.64 -15.36
N LEU A 461 2.09 -3.78 -14.70
CA LEU A 461 2.24 -5.11 -15.28
C LEU A 461 1.27 -6.05 -14.56
#